data_AF-A0A928FS27-F1
#
_entry.id   AF-A0A928FS27-F1
#
_cell.length_a   1.000
_cell.length_b   1.000
_cell.length_c   1.000
_cell.angle_alpha   90.00
_cell.angle_beta   90.00
_cell.angle_gamma   90.00
#
_symmetry.space_group_name_H-M   'P 1'
#
loop_
_entity.id
_entity.type
_entity.pdbx_description
1 polymer ?
#
loop_
_entity_poly.entity_id
_entity_poly.type
_entity_poly.pdbx_seq_one_letter_code
_entity_poly.pdbx_strand_id
1 'polypeptide(L)'
;MIYEIKLFDEVVLRFSADDGAENNIKVLWVHEDKTKLPLDLSGESEADVWSWIRHRTIPRNRAYVDSLLTAMGLSPNRHMDIIKISKGLSLNDCYWVVEEGFEGTFDKYNLYDNRFSRVLGLIAFTGYGSDTPSGMTSSPEFTTNGILPKCWRRENGIKLYKGGTEGASNTGNEPYSEFYAYQIGVELGVNVIPYTLSKWKGRLCSVCDIFTSKELSYVPIGRIVKSGGLKAVREFYESLGEEFTKALNDMILFDAVIFNTDRHYGNFGPLVDSKTNKIVAPAPLFDHGNALFSLAGRGALGSDNGMKRYADVLLPCVYDSFVEEAKKNLTHDQKIMLRKLLDFKFKKHSRYNLPENRLSLIENRIHDRVREIIG
;
A
#
# COMPACT_ATOMS: atom_id res chain seq x y z
N MET A 1 -7.37 -2.05 31.01
CA MET A 1 -8.41 -2.94 30.44
C MET A 1 -7.76 -4.13 29.76
N ILE A 2 -8.48 -5.24 29.58
CA ILE A 2 -7.97 -6.44 28.90
C ILE A 2 -8.55 -6.49 27.49
N TYR A 3 -7.70 -6.80 26.53
CA TYR A 3 -8.02 -6.90 25.11
C TYR A 3 -7.60 -8.26 24.56
N GLU A 4 -8.33 -8.70 23.55
CA GLU A 4 -8.12 -9.91 22.77
C GLU A 4 -7.77 -9.53 21.33
N ILE A 5 -6.64 -10.00 20.82
CA ILE A 5 -6.40 -10.09 19.38
C ILE A 5 -7.04 -11.39 18.91
N LYS A 6 -7.92 -11.30 17.91
CA LYS A 6 -8.62 -12.44 17.32
C LYS A 6 -8.26 -12.59 15.84
N LEU A 7 -8.14 -13.84 15.38
CA LEU A 7 -8.17 -14.23 13.97
C LEU A 7 -9.55 -14.80 13.68
N PHE A 8 -10.36 -14.13 12.85
CA PHE A 8 -11.80 -14.38 12.81
C PHE A 8 -12.38 -14.36 14.24
N ASP A 9 -13.01 -15.42 14.72
CA ASP A 9 -13.57 -15.47 16.07
C ASP A 9 -12.65 -16.14 17.10
N GLU A 10 -11.48 -16.62 16.68
CA GLU A 10 -10.52 -17.30 17.54
C GLU A 10 -9.55 -16.33 18.21
N VAL A 11 -9.45 -16.38 19.55
CA VAL A 11 -8.50 -15.56 20.32
C VAL A 11 -7.08 -16.11 20.12
N VAL A 12 -6.18 -15.26 19.65
CA VAL A 12 -4.77 -15.64 19.40
C VAL A 12 -3.80 -15.02 20.41
N LEU A 13 -4.17 -13.90 21.04
CA LEU A 13 -3.37 -13.22 22.06
C LEU A 13 -4.27 -12.39 23.00
N ARG A 14 -3.96 -12.40 24.30
CA ARG A 14 -4.56 -11.50 25.30
C ARG A 14 -3.50 -10.58 25.88
N PHE A 15 -3.85 -9.31 26.03
CA PHE A 15 -2.99 -8.31 26.66
C PHE A 15 -3.81 -7.32 27.47
N SER A 16 -3.25 -6.80 28.55
CA SER A 16 -3.79 -5.60 29.18
C SER A 16 -3.13 -4.37 28.59
N ALA A 17 -3.92 -3.32 28.38
CA ALA A 17 -3.44 -1.98 28.07
C ALA A 17 -4.16 -0.95 28.93
N ASP A 18 -3.48 0.14 29.26
CA ASP A 18 -4.16 1.33 29.76
C ASP A 18 -4.58 2.26 28.60
N ASP A 19 -5.32 3.30 28.96
CA ASP A 19 -5.82 4.29 27.99
C ASP A 19 -4.85 5.48 27.84
N GLY A 20 -3.61 5.32 28.32
CA GLY A 20 -2.58 6.32 28.29
C GLY A 20 -2.00 6.53 26.89
N ALA A 21 -1.15 7.54 26.76
CA ALA A 21 -0.38 7.78 25.54
C ALA A 21 0.89 6.91 25.46
N GLU A 22 1.27 6.24 26.55
CA GLU A 22 2.52 5.49 26.69
C GLU A 22 2.29 3.97 26.82
N ASN A 23 3.36 3.23 26.52
CA ASN A 23 3.44 1.80 26.18
C ASN A 23 3.10 0.82 27.33
N ASN A 24 1.99 0.96 28.01
CA ASN A 24 1.64 0.06 29.12
C ASN A 24 0.86 -1.16 28.62
N ILE A 25 1.48 -1.91 27.69
CA ILE A 25 0.99 -3.21 27.27
C ILE A 25 1.62 -4.28 28.16
N LYS A 26 0.81 -5.20 28.66
CA LYS A 26 1.28 -6.43 29.31
C LYS A 26 0.64 -7.63 28.66
N VAL A 27 1.46 -8.54 28.14
CA VAL A 27 0.97 -9.79 27.55
C VAL A 27 0.49 -10.71 28.67
N LEU A 28 -0.75 -11.19 28.56
CA LEU A 28 -1.38 -12.03 29.57
C LEU A 28 -1.45 -13.49 29.13
N TRP A 29 -1.64 -13.72 27.83
CA TRP A 29 -1.74 -15.05 27.26
C TRP A 29 -1.45 -14.99 25.75
N VAL A 30 -0.84 -16.04 25.22
CA VAL A 30 -0.56 -16.24 23.79
C VAL A 30 -1.03 -17.63 23.42
N HIS A 31 -1.67 -17.78 22.26
CA HIS A 31 -2.13 -19.07 21.77
C HIS A 31 -0.97 -20.07 21.60
N GLU A 32 -1.19 -21.33 21.98
CA GLU A 32 -0.14 -22.38 21.96
C GLU A 32 0.37 -22.64 20.54
N ASP A 33 -0.55 -22.73 19.58
CA ASP A 33 -0.23 -22.70 18.17
C ASP A 33 0.13 -21.28 17.71
N LYS A 34 1.43 -20.96 17.79
CA LYS A 34 1.97 -19.66 17.35
C LYS A 34 1.78 -19.40 15.85
N THR A 35 1.49 -20.43 15.04
CA THR A 35 1.24 -20.23 13.60
C THR A 35 -0.04 -19.45 13.33
N LYS A 36 -0.92 -19.27 14.32
CA LYS A 36 -2.14 -18.45 14.22
C LYS A 36 -1.92 -16.97 14.54
N LEU A 37 -0.73 -16.57 15.00
CA LEU A 37 -0.42 -15.16 15.24
C LEU A 37 -0.17 -14.45 13.89
N PRO A 38 -0.42 -13.12 13.81
CA PRO A 38 0.04 -12.33 12.68
C PRO A 38 1.51 -12.59 12.39
N LEU A 39 1.89 -12.73 11.11
CA LEU A 39 3.27 -13.07 10.73
C LEU A 39 4.33 -12.08 11.24
N ASP A 40 3.91 -10.85 11.54
CA ASP A 40 4.76 -9.78 12.06
C ASP A 40 4.74 -9.64 13.58
N LEU A 41 4.07 -10.56 14.29
CA LEU A 41 3.88 -10.57 15.73
C LEU A 41 4.33 -11.90 16.36
N SER A 42 5.39 -11.89 17.16
CA SER A 42 5.83 -13.08 17.92
C SER A 42 5.02 -13.31 19.19
N GLY A 43 4.47 -12.23 19.76
CA GLY A 43 3.80 -12.26 21.07
C GLY A 43 4.74 -12.44 22.27
N GLU A 44 6.06 -12.43 22.04
CA GLU A 44 7.08 -12.70 23.07
C GLU A 44 7.53 -11.45 23.83
N SER A 45 7.23 -10.27 23.29
CA SER A 45 7.54 -9.01 23.94
C SER A 45 6.39 -8.01 23.84
N GLU A 46 6.19 -7.24 24.91
CA GLU A 46 5.20 -6.16 24.97
C GLU A 46 5.48 -5.10 23.89
N ALA A 47 6.76 -4.86 23.58
CA ALA A 47 7.18 -3.95 22.52
C ALA A 47 6.71 -4.40 21.12
N ASP A 48 6.71 -5.71 20.84
CA ASP A 48 6.25 -6.23 19.55
C ASP A 48 4.73 -6.16 19.42
N VAL A 49 3.99 -6.51 20.47
CA VAL A 49 2.53 -6.32 20.53
C VAL A 49 2.17 -4.84 20.34
N TRP A 50 2.88 -3.94 21.02
CA TRP A 50 2.68 -2.50 20.85
C TRP A 50 2.98 -2.03 19.42
N SER A 51 4.07 -2.52 18.83
CA SER A 51 4.41 -2.20 17.44
C SER A 51 3.28 -2.60 16.49
N TRP A 52 2.74 -3.81 16.66
CA TRP A 52 1.62 -4.31 15.86
C TRP A 52 0.34 -3.48 16.06
N ILE A 53 0.01 -3.11 17.30
CA ILE A 53 -1.14 -2.23 17.60
C ILE A 53 -0.99 -0.85 16.93
N ARG A 54 0.21 -0.25 16.95
CA ARG A 54 0.43 1.03 16.24
C ARG A 54 0.21 0.89 14.73
N HIS A 55 0.61 -0.23 14.14
CA HIS A 55 0.39 -0.53 12.73
C HIS A 55 -1.09 -0.80 12.38
N ARG A 56 -1.97 -0.93 13.38
CA ARG A 56 -3.43 -1.02 13.28
C ARG A 56 -4.11 0.34 13.48
N THR A 57 -3.36 1.43 13.36
CA THR A 57 -3.89 2.79 13.43
C THR A 57 -3.39 3.65 12.29
N ILE A 58 -4.12 4.70 11.96
CA ILE A 58 -3.87 5.57 10.82
C ILE A 58 -2.52 6.32 11.01
N PRO A 59 -1.67 6.40 9.98
CA PRO A 59 -0.42 7.14 10.08
C PRO A 59 -0.63 8.63 10.38
N ARG A 60 0.19 9.18 11.28
CA ARG A 60 0.12 10.60 11.69
C ARG A 60 0.42 11.60 10.58
N ASN A 61 1.11 11.17 9.53
CA ASN A 61 1.45 12.00 8.37
C ASN A 61 0.48 11.79 7.19
N ARG A 62 -0.61 11.04 7.38
CA ARG A 62 -1.62 10.88 6.34
C ARG A 62 -2.43 12.16 6.17
N ALA A 63 -2.65 12.56 4.93
CA ALA A 63 -3.50 13.70 4.61
C ALA A 63 -4.87 13.56 5.30
N TYR A 64 -5.30 14.65 5.95
CA TYR A 64 -6.58 14.76 6.67
C TYR A 64 -6.75 13.84 7.89
N VAL A 65 -5.67 13.30 8.44
CA VAL A 65 -5.73 12.50 9.68
C VAL A 65 -6.35 13.29 10.84
N ASP A 66 -5.97 14.56 11.02
CA ASP A 66 -6.49 15.41 12.10
C ASP A 66 -7.99 15.66 11.92
N SER A 67 -8.44 15.95 10.70
CA SER A 67 -9.87 16.11 10.37
C SER A 67 -10.65 14.83 10.65
N LEU A 68 -10.10 13.67 10.27
CA LEU A 68 -10.73 12.36 10.46
C LEU A 68 -10.87 12.00 11.94
N LEU A 69 -9.80 12.18 12.72
CA LEU A 69 -9.79 11.83 14.14
C LEU A 69 -10.62 12.82 14.97
N THR A 70 -10.54 14.12 14.67
CA THR A 70 -11.34 15.15 15.37
C THR A 70 -12.84 14.92 15.19
N ALA A 71 -13.29 14.51 14.00
CA ALA A 71 -14.69 14.19 13.73
C ALA A 71 -15.25 13.00 14.55
N MET A 72 -14.36 12.26 15.23
CA MET A 72 -14.67 11.15 16.14
C MET A 72 -14.29 11.44 17.60
N GLY A 73 -13.80 12.67 17.90
CA GLY A 73 -13.28 13.02 19.23
C GLY A 73 -11.99 12.27 19.61
N LEU A 74 -11.20 11.84 18.63
CA LEU A 74 -10.00 11.03 18.82
C LEU A 74 -8.71 11.87 18.69
N SER A 75 -7.64 11.37 19.32
CA SER A 75 -6.29 11.91 19.21
C SER A 75 -5.35 10.91 18.53
N PRO A 76 -4.46 11.35 17.62
CA PRO A 76 -3.47 10.47 16.97
C PRO A 76 -2.44 9.86 17.92
N ASN A 77 -2.39 10.33 19.17
CA ASN A 77 -1.49 9.81 20.22
C ASN A 77 -2.17 8.76 21.11
N ARG A 78 -3.49 8.57 21.01
CA ARG A 78 -4.26 7.61 21.83
C ARG A 78 -4.65 6.39 21.00
N HIS A 79 -3.66 5.53 20.72
CA HIS A 79 -3.83 4.37 19.85
C HIS A 79 -4.94 3.43 20.35
N MET A 80 -5.03 3.17 21.66
CA MET A 80 -6.08 2.29 22.20
C MET A 80 -7.49 2.89 22.05
N ASP A 81 -7.66 4.22 22.10
CA ASP A 81 -8.97 4.84 21.84
C ASP A 81 -9.39 4.65 20.38
N ILE A 82 -8.44 4.77 19.43
CA ILE A 82 -8.68 4.46 18.02
C ILE A 82 -9.04 2.98 17.87
N ILE A 83 -8.35 2.08 18.56
CA ILE A 83 -8.59 0.63 18.51
C ILE A 83 -9.97 0.27 19.10
N LYS A 84 -10.42 0.86 20.20
CA LYS A 84 -11.76 0.58 20.76
C LYS A 84 -12.87 0.88 19.75
N ILE A 85 -12.73 1.97 19.00
CA ILE A 85 -13.71 2.41 18.00
C ILE A 85 -13.61 1.57 16.71
N SER A 86 -12.40 1.40 16.19
CA SER A 86 -12.15 0.74 14.90
C SER A 86 -12.07 -0.79 14.99
N LYS A 87 -11.90 -1.33 16.21
CA LYS A 87 -11.53 -2.71 16.50
C LYS A 87 -10.23 -3.16 15.81
N GLY A 88 -9.37 -2.22 15.38
CA GLY A 88 -8.19 -2.53 14.58
C GLY A 88 -8.49 -3.27 13.27
N LEU A 89 -9.75 -3.27 12.81
CA LEU A 89 -10.17 -3.93 11.60
C LEU A 89 -9.50 -3.28 10.39
N SER A 90 -8.97 -4.09 9.48
CA SER A 90 -8.32 -3.61 8.28
C SER A 90 -8.84 -4.32 7.03
N LEU A 91 -8.52 -3.74 5.88
CA LEU A 91 -8.70 -4.37 4.57
C LEU A 91 -7.40 -5.06 4.10
N ASN A 92 -6.52 -5.44 5.01
CA ASN A 92 -5.33 -6.23 4.70
C ASN A 92 -5.43 -7.67 5.18
N ASP A 93 -6.23 -7.96 6.21
CA ASP A 93 -6.29 -9.30 6.83
C ASP A 93 -7.56 -9.47 7.69
N CYS A 94 -7.65 -10.63 8.37
CA CYS A 94 -8.79 -10.99 9.24
C CYS A 94 -8.49 -10.88 10.74
N TYR A 95 -7.43 -10.17 11.12
CA TYR A 95 -7.13 -9.90 12.52
C TYR A 95 -7.82 -8.62 13.00
N TRP A 96 -8.28 -8.65 14.25
CA TRP A 96 -8.96 -7.54 14.90
C TRP A 96 -8.76 -7.60 16.41
N VAL A 97 -9.05 -6.49 17.09
CA VAL A 97 -8.81 -6.29 18.51
C VAL A 97 -10.12 -5.90 19.18
N VAL A 98 -10.48 -6.63 20.23
CA VAL A 98 -11.71 -6.40 20.99
C VAL A 98 -11.41 -6.42 22.49
N GLU A 99 -12.27 -5.80 23.29
CA GLU A 99 -12.21 -5.96 24.75
C GLU A 99 -12.58 -7.40 25.13
N GLU A 100 -11.95 -7.91 26.19
CA GLU A 100 -12.27 -9.23 26.74
C GLU A 100 -13.76 -9.32 27.10
N GLY A 101 -14.40 -10.43 26.73
CA GLY A 101 -15.84 -10.63 26.92
C GLY A 101 -16.72 -10.01 25.83
N PHE A 102 -16.16 -9.38 24.79
CA PHE A 102 -16.94 -8.91 23.65
C PHE A 102 -17.54 -10.10 22.87
N GLU A 103 -18.88 -10.17 22.83
CA GLU A 103 -19.66 -11.27 22.22
C GLU A 103 -19.91 -11.12 20.69
N GLY A 104 -19.44 -10.03 20.08
CA GLY A 104 -19.58 -9.84 18.63
C GLY A 104 -18.66 -10.76 17.83
N THR A 105 -19.10 -11.14 16.63
CA THR A 105 -18.35 -12.03 15.72
C THR A 105 -17.72 -11.27 14.56
N PHE A 106 -16.65 -11.80 13.98
CA PHE A 106 -15.96 -11.23 12.83
C PHE A 106 -16.93 -11.07 11.64
N ASP A 107 -17.79 -12.06 11.40
CA ASP A 107 -18.81 -12.00 10.35
C ASP A 107 -19.69 -10.73 10.43
N LYS A 108 -20.07 -10.31 11.64
CA LYS A 108 -20.91 -9.12 11.86
C LYS A 108 -20.16 -7.78 11.74
N TYR A 109 -18.84 -7.77 11.88
CA TYR A 109 -18.06 -6.53 12.00
C TYR A 109 -17.04 -6.31 10.89
N ASN A 110 -16.63 -7.36 10.18
CA ASN A 110 -15.54 -7.29 9.20
C ASN A 110 -15.82 -6.29 8.07
N LEU A 111 -14.74 -5.69 7.56
CA LEU A 111 -14.81 -4.65 6.54
C LEU A 111 -15.01 -5.20 5.12
N TYR A 112 -14.91 -6.52 4.91
CA TYR A 112 -15.10 -7.16 3.61
C TYR A 112 -16.57 -7.32 3.24
N ASP A 113 -17.41 -7.74 4.20
CA ASP A 113 -18.84 -7.98 3.97
C ASP A 113 -19.70 -6.78 4.40
N ASN A 114 -19.33 -6.11 5.49
CA ASN A 114 -20.18 -5.11 6.11
C ASN A 114 -19.98 -3.70 5.53
N ARG A 115 -21.02 -2.86 5.66
CA ARG A 115 -20.96 -1.46 5.28
C ARG A 115 -20.05 -0.69 6.24
N PHE A 116 -19.21 0.17 5.69
CA PHE A 116 -18.40 1.12 6.45
C PHE A 116 -18.77 2.57 6.12
N SER A 117 -18.40 3.49 7.01
CA SER A 117 -18.87 4.89 6.97
C SER A 117 -18.44 5.65 5.72
N ARG A 118 -19.42 6.07 4.91
CA ARG A 118 -19.21 6.97 3.76
C ARG A 118 -18.80 8.38 4.19
N VAL A 119 -19.20 8.80 5.38
CA VAL A 119 -18.85 10.13 5.94
C VAL A 119 -17.36 10.14 6.29
N LEU A 120 -16.87 9.10 6.99
CA LEU A 120 -15.44 8.97 7.30
C LEU A 120 -14.60 8.85 6.02
N GLY A 121 -15.05 8.08 5.02
CA GLY A 121 -14.39 8.02 3.72
C GLY A 121 -14.32 9.39 3.02
N LEU A 122 -15.38 10.21 3.11
CA LEU A 122 -15.38 11.57 2.56
C LEU A 122 -14.36 12.48 3.28
N ILE A 123 -14.31 12.43 4.61
CA ILE A 123 -13.36 13.20 5.42
C ILE A 123 -11.92 12.76 5.10
N ALA A 124 -11.65 11.46 5.08
CA ALA A 124 -10.32 10.90 4.79
C ALA A 124 -9.81 11.28 3.38
N PHE A 125 -10.71 11.53 2.43
CA PHE A 125 -10.34 11.90 1.07
C PHE A 125 -10.27 13.41 0.82
N THR A 126 -11.10 14.20 1.49
CA THR A 126 -11.27 15.64 1.18
C THR A 126 -10.86 16.58 2.31
N GLY A 127 -10.76 16.09 3.54
CA GLY A 127 -10.60 16.91 4.75
C GLY A 127 -11.89 17.58 5.23
N TYR A 128 -12.98 17.49 4.46
CA TYR A 128 -14.25 18.13 4.78
C TYR A 128 -15.28 17.12 5.30
N GLY A 129 -15.90 17.47 6.42
CA GLY A 129 -17.06 16.81 7.00
C GLY A 129 -17.41 17.41 8.35
N SER A 130 -18.67 17.27 8.76
CA SER A 130 -19.15 17.61 10.10
C SER A 130 -19.02 16.42 11.05
N ASP A 131 -19.32 16.65 12.33
CA ASP A 131 -19.44 15.61 13.35
C ASP A 131 -20.19 14.39 12.81
N THR A 132 -19.62 13.22 13.09
CA THR A 132 -20.25 11.96 12.70
C THR A 132 -21.38 11.63 13.68
N PRO A 133 -22.59 11.28 13.21
CA PRO A 133 -23.65 10.83 14.09
C PRO A 133 -23.21 9.61 14.91
N SER A 134 -23.62 9.55 16.17
CA SER A 134 -23.33 8.42 17.06
C SER A 134 -23.77 7.09 16.42
N GLY A 135 -22.86 6.10 16.39
CA GLY A 135 -23.17 4.72 16.00
C GLY A 135 -22.54 4.19 14.71
N MET A 136 -21.92 5.03 13.86
CA MET A 136 -21.14 4.53 12.69
C MET A 136 -19.63 4.60 12.95
N THR A 137 -19.07 3.57 13.59
CA THR A 137 -17.64 3.51 13.97
C THR A 137 -16.79 2.61 13.05
N SER A 138 -17.39 1.68 12.30
CA SER A 138 -16.62 0.77 11.44
C SER A 138 -16.16 1.46 10.16
N SER A 139 -14.84 1.57 9.99
CA SER A 139 -14.23 2.22 8.84
C SER A 139 -12.81 1.71 8.56
N PRO A 140 -12.47 1.37 7.30
CA PRO A 140 -11.10 1.04 6.92
C PRO A 140 -10.16 2.24 6.99
N GLU A 141 -10.70 3.46 7.12
CA GLU A 141 -9.88 4.67 7.13
C GLU A 141 -8.94 4.74 8.34
N PHE A 142 -9.31 4.08 9.46
CA PHE A 142 -8.47 4.02 10.66
C PHE A 142 -7.22 3.15 10.52
N THR A 143 -7.11 2.31 9.50
CA THR A 143 -5.96 1.41 9.30
C THR A 143 -5.30 1.56 7.94
N THR A 144 -5.86 2.40 7.07
CA THR A 144 -5.34 2.57 5.71
C THR A 144 -4.06 3.40 5.73
N ASN A 145 -2.99 2.81 5.20
CA ASN A 145 -1.63 3.37 5.25
C ASN A 145 -1.32 4.34 4.09
N GLY A 146 -0.18 5.02 4.22
CA GLY A 146 0.38 5.95 3.22
C GLY A 146 -0.10 7.39 3.39
N ILE A 147 0.61 8.32 2.75
CA ILE A 147 0.50 9.75 3.04
C ILE A 147 -0.60 10.48 2.25
N LEU A 148 -0.91 10.02 1.04
CA LEU A 148 -1.81 10.72 0.12
C LEU A 148 -3.26 10.71 0.59
N PRO A 149 -4.07 11.72 0.20
CA PRO A 149 -5.52 11.67 0.36
C PRO A 149 -6.08 10.40 -0.26
N LYS A 150 -6.76 9.57 0.53
CA LYS A 150 -7.33 8.32 0.04
C LYS A 150 -8.50 7.87 0.88
N CYS A 151 -9.40 7.12 0.27
CA CYS A 151 -10.48 6.44 0.98
C CYS A 151 -10.91 5.16 0.27
N TRP A 152 -11.47 4.24 1.02
CA TRP A 152 -12.20 3.11 0.48
C TRP A 152 -13.65 3.46 0.24
N ARG A 153 -14.21 2.87 -0.81
CA ARG A 153 -15.62 3.01 -1.16
C ARG A 153 -16.18 1.64 -1.50
N ARG A 154 -17.33 1.31 -0.92
CA ARG A 154 -18.13 0.15 -1.31
C ARG A 154 -19.10 0.58 -2.41
N GLU A 155 -18.86 0.07 -3.61
CA GLU A 155 -19.66 0.26 -4.82
C GLU A 155 -19.98 -1.14 -5.39
N ASN A 156 -19.76 -1.39 -6.68
CA ASN A 156 -19.72 -2.74 -7.25
C ASN A 156 -18.40 -3.43 -6.84
N GLY A 157 -18.26 -3.75 -5.55
CA GLY A 157 -17.01 -4.17 -4.92
C GLY A 157 -16.41 -3.10 -4.01
N ILE A 158 -15.27 -3.41 -3.38
CA ILE A 158 -14.53 -2.47 -2.54
C ILE A 158 -13.40 -1.87 -3.37
N LYS A 159 -13.41 -0.54 -3.51
CA LYS A 159 -12.46 0.22 -4.32
C LYS A 159 -11.69 1.22 -3.48
N LEU A 160 -10.39 1.35 -3.72
CA LEU A 160 -9.56 2.41 -3.15
C LEU A 160 -9.51 3.58 -4.12
N TYR A 161 -9.85 4.77 -3.63
CA TYR A 161 -9.71 6.03 -4.35
C TYR A 161 -8.49 6.76 -3.78
N LYS A 162 -7.47 7.04 -4.61
CA LYS A 162 -6.24 7.74 -4.20
C LYS A 162 -6.11 9.07 -4.94
N GLY A 163 -6.13 10.17 -4.20
CA GLY A 163 -5.80 11.50 -4.71
C GLY A 163 -4.29 11.70 -4.85
N GLY A 164 -3.89 12.83 -5.44
CA GLY A 164 -2.50 13.27 -5.50
C GLY A 164 -2.17 14.31 -4.43
N THR A 165 -0.90 14.70 -4.38
CA THR A 165 -0.47 15.86 -3.59
C THR A 165 -1.06 17.17 -4.16
N GLU A 166 -1.08 18.22 -3.34
CA GLU A 166 -1.52 19.56 -3.72
C GLU A 166 -0.56 20.61 -3.14
N GLY A 167 -0.67 21.86 -3.61
CA GLY A 167 0.06 23.00 -3.03
C GLY A 167 1.33 23.42 -3.77
N ALA A 168 1.75 22.68 -4.80
CA ALA A 168 2.88 23.07 -5.66
C ALA A 168 2.60 22.80 -7.15
N SER A 169 3.29 23.54 -8.03
CA SER A 169 3.00 23.53 -9.48
C SER A 169 3.21 22.19 -10.19
N ASN A 170 3.96 21.27 -9.59
CA ASN A 170 4.30 19.93 -10.08
C ASN A 170 3.60 18.80 -9.30
N THR A 171 2.66 19.13 -8.41
CA THR A 171 1.91 18.17 -7.60
C THR A 171 0.63 17.68 -8.31
N GLY A 172 0.03 16.59 -7.81
CA GLY A 172 -1.27 16.10 -8.28
C GLY A 172 -1.22 15.16 -9.47
N ASN A 173 -0.04 14.67 -9.85
CA ASN A 173 0.16 13.78 -10.99
C ASN A 173 0.22 12.30 -10.62
N GLU A 174 0.29 11.97 -9.33
CA GLU A 174 0.37 10.61 -8.81
C GLU A 174 -0.78 9.71 -9.33
N PRO A 175 -2.04 10.20 -9.41
CA PRO A 175 -3.11 9.43 -10.06
C PRO A 175 -2.78 8.97 -11.48
N TYR A 176 -2.15 9.82 -12.29
CA TYR A 176 -1.76 9.47 -13.65
C TYR A 176 -0.66 8.42 -13.66
N SER A 177 0.33 8.53 -12.77
CA SER A 177 1.40 7.54 -12.68
C SER A 177 0.87 6.15 -12.35
N GLU A 178 -0.10 6.02 -11.44
CA GLU A 178 -0.76 4.74 -11.16
C GLU A 178 -1.42 4.15 -12.42
N PHE A 179 -2.20 4.97 -13.13
CA PHE A 179 -2.91 4.55 -14.34
C PHE A 179 -1.97 4.15 -15.49
N TYR A 180 -0.93 4.93 -15.74
CA TYR A 180 -0.01 4.69 -16.84
C TYR A 180 1.02 3.59 -16.51
N ALA A 181 1.48 3.48 -15.26
CA ALA A 181 2.35 2.38 -14.84
C ALA A 181 1.64 1.03 -14.99
N TYR A 182 0.35 0.95 -14.69
CA TYR A 182 -0.45 -0.25 -14.94
C TYR A 182 -0.35 -0.73 -16.41
N GLN A 183 -0.40 0.18 -17.39
CA GLN A 183 -0.30 -0.20 -18.81
C GLN A 183 1.06 -0.82 -19.16
N ILE A 184 2.15 -0.28 -18.59
CA ILE A 184 3.49 -0.83 -18.78
C ILE A 184 3.58 -2.22 -18.14
N GLY A 185 3.00 -2.38 -16.95
CA GLY A 185 3.00 -3.67 -16.26
C GLY A 185 2.23 -4.75 -17.05
N VAL A 186 1.10 -4.38 -17.66
CA VAL A 186 0.35 -5.26 -18.57
C VAL A 186 1.18 -5.65 -19.79
N GLU A 187 1.87 -4.71 -20.42
CA GLU A 187 2.70 -4.98 -21.60
C GLU A 187 3.86 -5.94 -21.27
N LEU A 188 4.51 -5.73 -20.12
CA LEU A 188 5.55 -6.62 -19.61
C LEU A 188 5.00 -7.99 -19.22
N GLY A 189 3.73 -8.08 -18.81
CA GLY A 189 3.13 -9.29 -18.29
C GLY A 189 3.47 -9.54 -16.82
N VAL A 190 3.75 -8.49 -16.05
CA VAL A 190 3.94 -8.59 -14.60
C VAL A 190 2.58 -8.54 -13.89
N ASN A 191 2.50 -9.19 -12.73
CA ASN A 191 1.29 -9.14 -11.90
C ASN A 191 1.14 -7.75 -11.28
N VAL A 192 0.36 -6.87 -11.89
CA VAL A 192 0.13 -5.48 -11.46
C VAL A 192 -1.36 -5.21 -11.26
N ILE A 193 -1.71 -4.47 -10.21
CA ILE A 193 -3.10 -4.16 -9.93
C ILE A 193 -3.68 -3.18 -10.98
N PRO A 194 -4.89 -3.43 -11.50
CA PRO A 194 -5.55 -2.50 -12.41
C PRO A 194 -5.89 -1.18 -11.73
N TYR A 195 -5.40 -0.09 -12.29
CA TYR A 195 -5.82 1.26 -11.95
C TYR A 195 -6.57 1.90 -13.12
N THR A 196 -7.59 2.69 -12.78
CA THR A 196 -8.26 3.63 -13.68
C THR A 196 -8.27 5.03 -13.08
N LEU A 197 -8.72 6.03 -13.85
CA LEU A 197 -8.82 7.42 -13.41
C LEU A 197 -10.28 7.82 -13.18
N SER A 198 -10.50 8.59 -12.12
CA SER A 198 -11.80 9.18 -11.81
C SER A 198 -11.65 10.61 -11.30
N LYS A 199 -12.77 11.31 -11.20
CA LYS A 199 -12.85 12.61 -10.53
C LYS A 199 -13.94 12.54 -9.48
N TRP A 200 -13.55 12.52 -8.21
CA TRP A 200 -14.48 12.44 -7.09
C TRP A 200 -14.40 13.73 -6.26
N LYS A 201 -15.56 14.33 -5.99
CA LYS A 201 -15.66 15.62 -5.26
C LYS A 201 -14.75 16.71 -5.81
N GLY A 202 -14.62 16.77 -7.14
CA GLY A 202 -13.80 17.78 -7.82
C GLY A 202 -12.30 17.45 -7.89
N ARG A 203 -11.82 16.40 -7.22
CA ARG A 203 -10.42 15.99 -7.21
C ARG A 203 -10.18 14.79 -8.15
N LEU A 204 -9.11 14.87 -8.94
CA LEU A 204 -8.63 13.73 -9.74
C LEU A 204 -8.08 12.65 -8.81
N CYS A 205 -8.39 11.39 -9.09
CA CYS A 205 -7.88 10.25 -8.34
C CYS A 205 -7.67 9.04 -9.22
N SER A 206 -6.74 8.18 -8.81
CA SER A 206 -6.66 6.81 -9.31
C SER A 206 -7.60 5.93 -8.49
N VAL A 207 -8.12 4.88 -9.14
CA VAL A 207 -9.07 3.94 -8.55
C VAL A 207 -8.63 2.52 -8.88
N CYS A 208 -8.51 1.67 -7.86
CA CYS A 208 -8.30 0.23 -8.01
C CYS A 208 -9.30 -0.55 -7.16
N ASP A 209 -9.55 -1.80 -7.55
CA ASP A 209 -10.23 -2.76 -6.70
C ASP A 209 -9.29 -3.26 -5.59
N ILE A 210 -9.87 -3.66 -4.47
CA ILE A 210 -9.13 -4.37 -3.43
C ILE A 210 -8.58 -5.70 -3.98
N PHE A 211 -7.39 -6.12 -3.53
CA PHE A 211 -6.79 -7.40 -3.91
C PHE A 211 -6.73 -8.43 -2.76
N THR A 212 -7.15 -8.04 -1.57
CA THR A 212 -7.32 -8.89 -0.39
C THR A 212 -8.79 -9.26 -0.19
N SER A 213 -9.03 -10.31 0.60
CA SER A 213 -10.36 -10.81 0.93
C SER A 213 -10.35 -11.48 2.31
N LYS A 214 -11.46 -12.12 2.69
CA LYS A 214 -11.48 -12.95 3.90
C LYS A 214 -10.56 -14.16 3.78
N GLU A 215 -10.33 -14.65 2.57
CA GLU A 215 -9.49 -15.80 2.26
C GLU A 215 -8.02 -15.40 2.08
N LEU A 216 -7.76 -14.18 1.62
CA LEU A 216 -6.43 -13.74 1.22
C LEU A 216 -6.01 -12.43 1.90
N SER A 217 -5.03 -12.52 2.78
CA SER A 217 -4.43 -11.41 3.50
C SER A 217 -3.17 -10.87 2.80
N TYR A 218 -2.76 -9.64 3.10
CA TYR A 218 -1.53 -9.00 2.62
C TYR A 218 -0.67 -8.56 3.81
N VAL A 219 0.62 -8.90 3.77
CA VAL A 219 1.60 -8.46 4.77
C VAL A 219 2.73 -7.72 4.07
N PRO A 220 2.99 -6.43 4.40
CA PRO A 220 4.13 -5.73 3.83
C PRO A 220 5.45 -6.39 4.25
N ILE A 221 6.39 -6.53 3.31
CA ILE A 221 7.63 -7.27 3.56
C ILE A 221 8.45 -6.68 4.70
N GLY A 222 8.43 -5.36 4.88
CA GLY A 222 9.16 -4.68 5.96
C GLY A 222 8.64 -5.01 7.36
N ARG A 223 7.49 -5.67 7.47
CA ARG A 223 6.98 -6.20 8.75
C ARG A 223 7.53 -7.59 9.07
N ILE A 224 7.94 -8.35 8.05
CA ILE A 224 8.52 -9.69 8.18
C ILE A 224 10.05 -9.57 8.25
N VAL A 225 10.65 -8.92 7.25
CA VAL A 225 12.09 -8.66 7.16
C VAL A 225 12.38 -7.27 7.73
N LYS A 226 12.62 -7.22 9.05
CA LYS A 226 12.77 -5.97 9.81
C LYS A 226 14.16 -5.32 9.71
N SER A 227 15.18 -6.05 9.21
CA SER A 227 16.56 -5.57 9.06
C SER A 227 17.29 -6.28 7.90
N GLY A 228 18.50 -5.82 7.55
CA GLY A 228 19.34 -6.42 6.50
C GLY A 228 19.06 -5.95 5.07
N GLY A 229 18.06 -5.10 4.88
CA GLY A 229 17.77 -4.42 3.61
C GLY A 229 17.37 -5.37 2.47
N LEU A 230 17.60 -4.95 1.22
CA LEU A 230 17.19 -5.71 0.04
C LEU A 230 17.84 -7.10 -0.01
N LYS A 231 19.05 -7.25 0.53
CA LYS A 231 19.75 -8.53 0.61
C LYS A 231 18.94 -9.55 1.44
N ALA A 232 18.51 -9.18 2.65
CA ALA A 232 17.70 -10.05 3.49
C ALA A 232 16.32 -10.33 2.87
N VAL A 233 15.76 -9.37 2.14
CA VAL A 233 14.52 -9.57 1.39
C VAL A 233 14.70 -10.59 0.27
N ARG A 234 15.82 -10.56 -0.47
CA ARG A 234 16.15 -11.57 -1.48
C ARG A 234 16.27 -12.96 -0.87
N GLU A 235 17.05 -13.10 0.22
CA GLU A 235 17.20 -14.37 0.95
C GLU A 235 15.84 -14.92 1.43
N PHE A 236 14.96 -14.04 1.91
CA PHE A 236 13.61 -14.43 2.31
C PHE A 236 12.76 -14.92 1.12
N TYR A 237 12.75 -14.20 0.00
CA TYR A 237 11.99 -14.60 -1.20
C TYR A 237 12.54 -15.90 -1.80
N GLU A 238 13.87 -16.10 -1.80
CA GLU A 238 14.51 -17.35 -2.20
C GLU A 238 14.06 -18.53 -1.35
N SER A 239 13.89 -18.33 -0.03
CA SER A 239 13.39 -19.37 0.88
C SER A 239 11.94 -19.79 0.59
N LEU A 240 11.16 -18.94 -0.09
CA LEU A 240 9.77 -19.21 -0.49
C LEU A 240 9.65 -19.87 -1.87
N GLY A 241 10.73 -19.90 -2.66
CA GLY A 241 10.80 -20.60 -3.94
C GLY A 241 10.89 -19.69 -5.17
N GLU A 242 11.04 -20.32 -6.34
CA GLU A 242 11.37 -19.66 -7.61
C GLU A 242 10.34 -18.60 -8.03
N GLU A 243 9.05 -18.85 -7.79
CA GLU A 243 7.97 -17.90 -8.11
C GLU A 243 8.17 -16.56 -7.38
N PHE A 244 8.54 -16.59 -6.10
CA PHE A 244 8.80 -15.39 -5.31
C PHE A 244 10.06 -14.69 -5.82
N THR A 245 11.17 -15.41 -5.98
CA THR A 245 12.41 -14.83 -6.53
C THR A 245 12.17 -14.16 -7.88
N LYS A 246 11.39 -14.79 -8.77
CA LYS A 246 11.00 -14.21 -10.06
C LYS A 246 10.17 -12.94 -9.87
N ALA A 247 9.15 -12.95 -9.01
CA ALA A 247 8.32 -11.78 -8.75
C ALA A 247 9.13 -10.59 -8.21
N LEU A 248 10.12 -10.83 -7.34
CA LEU A 248 11.02 -9.79 -6.84
C LEU A 248 11.90 -9.21 -7.95
N ASN A 249 12.46 -10.06 -8.81
CA ASN A 249 13.28 -9.60 -9.93
C ASN A 249 12.45 -8.84 -10.98
N ASP A 250 11.23 -9.29 -11.26
CA ASP A 250 10.31 -8.62 -12.17
C ASP A 250 9.86 -7.26 -11.61
N MET A 251 9.65 -7.14 -10.29
CA MET A 251 9.37 -5.87 -9.62
C MET A 251 10.52 -4.88 -9.79
N ILE A 252 11.76 -5.30 -9.53
CA ILE A 252 12.95 -4.43 -9.66
C ILE A 252 13.11 -3.98 -11.11
N LEU A 253 12.92 -4.89 -12.06
CA LEU A 253 12.97 -4.57 -13.48
C LEU A 253 11.88 -3.56 -13.86
N PHE A 254 10.66 -3.78 -13.38
CA PHE A 254 9.54 -2.89 -13.61
C PHE A 254 9.78 -1.50 -13.02
N ASP A 255 10.23 -1.42 -11.77
CA ASP A 255 10.57 -0.17 -11.09
C ASP A 255 11.66 0.62 -11.83
N ALA A 256 12.66 -0.07 -12.37
CA ALA A 256 13.70 0.56 -13.20
C ALA A 256 13.13 1.18 -14.48
N VAL A 257 12.20 0.49 -15.16
CA VAL A 257 11.56 0.96 -16.39
C VAL A 257 10.65 2.17 -16.13
N ILE A 258 9.89 2.14 -15.05
CA ILE A 258 8.93 3.21 -14.73
C ILE A 258 9.53 4.33 -13.89
N PHE A 259 10.82 4.26 -13.53
CA PHE A 259 11.51 5.22 -12.66
C PHE A 259 10.79 5.38 -11.31
N ASN A 260 10.47 4.26 -10.66
CA ASN A 260 9.77 4.28 -9.37
C ASN A 260 10.70 4.65 -8.23
N THR A 261 10.60 5.88 -7.73
CA THR A 261 11.49 6.39 -6.67
C THR A 261 11.02 6.02 -5.25
N ASP A 262 9.92 5.27 -5.10
CA ASP A 262 9.27 5.06 -3.79
C ASP A 262 8.88 3.59 -3.54
N ARG A 263 9.62 2.64 -4.12
CA ARG A 263 9.51 1.22 -3.72
C ARG A 263 10.14 0.99 -2.35
N HIS A 264 9.47 1.43 -1.29
CA HIS A 264 9.84 1.08 0.09
C HIS A 264 9.25 -0.28 0.49
N TYR A 265 9.73 -0.86 1.60
CA TYR A 265 9.30 -2.18 2.11
C TYR A 265 7.83 -2.28 2.58
N GLY A 266 7.06 -1.19 2.42
CA GLY A 266 5.62 -1.17 2.64
C GLY A 266 4.80 -1.44 1.38
N ASN A 267 5.41 -1.27 0.19
CA ASN A 267 4.76 -1.29 -1.12
C ASN A 267 4.94 -2.61 -1.87
N PHE A 268 5.32 -3.69 -1.17
CA PHE A 268 5.36 -5.05 -1.68
C PHE A 268 5.46 -6.05 -0.53
N GLY A 269 5.13 -7.31 -0.79
CA GLY A 269 5.10 -8.36 0.22
C GLY A 269 4.32 -9.59 -0.25
N PRO A 270 4.22 -10.62 0.59
CA PRO A 270 3.44 -11.81 0.29
C PRO A 270 1.93 -11.61 0.53
N LEU A 271 1.16 -12.44 -0.17
CA LEU A 271 -0.22 -12.79 0.15
C LEU A 271 -0.22 -14.04 1.04
N VAL A 272 -1.16 -14.07 1.97
CA VAL A 272 -1.26 -15.08 3.03
C VAL A 272 -2.68 -15.65 3.03
N ASP A 273 -2.80 -16.97 3.03
CA ASP A 273 -4.09 -17.63 3.26
C ASP A 273 -4.55 -17.33 4.69
N SER A 274 -5.65 -16.61 4.84
CA SER A 274 -6.09 -16.07 6.14
C SER A 274 -6.44 -17.16 7.15
N LYS A 275 -6.83 -18.36 6.70
CA LYS A 275 -7.27 -19.44 7.60
C LYS A 275 -6.09 -20.25 8.13
N THR A 276 -5.13 -20.53 7.27
CA THR A 276 -3.93 -21.33 7.59
C THR A 276 -2.75 -20.47 8.01
N ASN A 277 -2.83 -19.15 7.79
CA ASN A 277 -1.78 -18.17 8.02
C ASN A 277 -0.46 -18.51 7.31
N LYS A 278 -0.56 -19.13 6.13
CA LYS A 278 0.58 -19.51 5.30
C LYS A 278 0.75 -18.53 4.14
N ILE A 279 2.00 -18.19 3.82
CA ILE A 279 2.34 -17.44 2.61
C ILE A 279 2.02 -18.30 1.39
N VAL A 280 1.26 -17.77 0.43
CA VAL A 280 0.75 -18.52 -0.72
C VAL A 280 1.13 -17.93 -2.08
N ALA A 281 1.40 -16.63 -2.17
CA ALA A 281 1.77 -15.99 -3.43
C ALA A 281 2.46 -14.63 -3.17
N PRO A 282 3.24 -14.09 -4.12
CA PRO A 282 3.62 -12.68 -4.09
C PRO A 282 2.40 -11.78 -4.35
N ALA A 283 2.30 -10.65 -3.65
CA ALA A 283 1.23 -9.68 -3.91
C ALA A 283 1.38 -9.04 -5.31
N PRO A 284 0.27 -8.67 -5.96
CA PRO A 284 0.34 -7.87 -7.19
C PRO A 284 1.07 -6.56 -6.91
N LEU A 285 1.79 -6.03 -7.89
CA LEU A 285 2.45 -4.74 -7.78
C LEU A 285 1.41 -3.63 -7.66
N PHE A 286 1.62 -2.73 -6.71
CA PHE A 286 0.76 -1.58 -6.45
C PHE A 286 1.60 -0.38 -5.96
N ASP A 287 0.94 0.77 -5.82
CA ASP A 287 1.53 2.04 -5.34
C ASP A 287 2.65 2.58 -6.23
N HIS A 288 2.31 2.96 -7.46
CA HIS A 288 3.23 3.55 -8.44
C HIS A 288 3.02 5.06 -8.60
N GLY A 289 2.42 5.73 -7.61
CA GLY A 289 2.17 7.17 -7.65
C GLY A 289 3.44 8.03 -7.79
N ASN A 290 4.57 7.53 -7.28
CA ASN A 290 5.89 8.15 -7.39
C ASN A 290 6.76 7.57 -8.52
N ALA A 291 6.12 6.96 -9.52
CA ALA A 291 6.74 6.58 -10.77
C ALA A 291 6.43 7.60 -11.89
N LEU A 292 7.00 7.37 -13.07
CA LEU A 292 6.71 8.10 -14.31
C LEU A 292 6.79 9.63 -14.15
N PHE A 293 7.74 10.06 -13.32
CA PHE A 293 8.09 11.46 -13.14
C PHE A 293 6.89 12.31 -12.70
N SER A 294 6.09 11.78 -11.75
CA SER A 294 4.90 12.47 -11.21
C SER A 294 5.24 13.89 -10.72
N LEU A 295 6.41 14.05 -10.09
CA LEU A 295 6.89 15.32 -9.54
C LEU A 295 7.74 16.17 -10.52
N ALA A 296 7.82 15.81 -11.80
CA ALA A 296 8.59 16.59 -12.77
C ALA A 296 8.04 18.03 -12.92
N GLY A 297 8.91 19.01 -12.69
CA GLY A 297 8.60 20.42 -12.87
C GLY A 297 8.74 20.90 -14.32
N ARG A 298 8.40 22.18 -14.57
CA ARG A 298 8.44 22.80 -15.91
C ARG A 298 9.81 22.71 -16.58
N GLY A 299 10.90 22.79 -15.82
CA GLY A 299 12.26 22.67 -16.35
C GLY A 299 12.55 21.29 -16.96
N ALA A 300 12.08 20.22 -16.32
CA ALA A 300 12.20 18.85 -16.84
C ALA A 300 11.27 18.64 -18.04
N LEU A 301 10.01 19.10 -17.93
CA LEU A 301 8.99 18.89 -18.95
C LEU A 301 9.11 19.81 -20.18
N GLY A 302 10.05 20.76 -20.18
CA GLY A 302 10.22 21.73 -21.26
C GLY A 302 10.94 21.20 -22.50
N SER A 303 11.68 20.09 -22.40
CA SER A 303 12.41 19.49 -23.52
C SER A 303 12.83 18.05 -23.22
N ASP A 304 13.15 17.27 -24.25
CA ASP A 304 13.68 15.91 -24.09
C ASP A 304 14.99 15.89 -23.27
N ASN A 305 15.91 16.83 -23.54
CA ASN A 305 17.15 16.97 -22.78
C ASN A 305 16.91 17.38 -21.31
N GLY A 306 15.88 18.17 -21.02
CA GLY A 306 15.50 18.53 -19.65
C GLY A 306 14.96 17.31 -18.91
N MET A 307 14.12 16.52 -19.57
CA MET A 307 13.55 15.30 -19.03
C MET A 307 14.63 14.24 -18.79
N LYS A 308 15.57 14.09 -19.72
CA LYS A 308 16.72 13.19 -19.59
C LYS A 308 17.56 13.54 -18.37
N ARG A 309 17.96 14.81 -18.22
CA ARG A 309 18.71 15.28 -17.04
C ARG A 309 17.98 15.01 -15.72
N TYR A 310 16.67 15.20 -15.70
CA TYR A 310 15.86 14.88 -14.52
C TYR A 310 15.83 13.37 -14.24
N ALA A 311 15.67 12.55 -15.28
CA ALA A 311 15.66 11.10 -15.18
C ALA A 311 17.00 10.51 -14.70
N ASP A 312 18.12 11.10 -15.12
CA ASP A 312 19.47 10.64 -14.80
C ASP A 312 19.83 10.83 -13.31
N VAL A 313 19.13 11.72 -12.59
CA VAL A 313 19.35 11.97 -11.15
C VAL A 313 18.36 11.24 -10.24
N LEU A 314 17.38 10.51 -10.80
CA LEU A 314 16.44 9.75 -9.99
C LEU A 314 17.09 8.46 -9.50
N LEU A 315 16.86 8.15 -8.21
CA LEU A 315 17.35 6.96 -7.56
C LEU A 315 16.20 6.10 -7.02
N PRO A 316 16.38 4.77 -6.91
CA PRO A 316 15.44 3.91 -6.24
C PRO A 316 15.42 4.18 -4.73
N CYS A 317 14.35 3.74 -4.07
CA CYS A 317 14.17 3.95 -2.62
C CYS A 317 15.09 3.06 -1.76
N VAL A 318 15.29 1.79 -2.15
CA VAL A 318 15.91 0.77 -1.27
C VAL A 318 17.14 0.07 -1.87
N TYR A 319 17.64 0.57 -3.00
CA TYR A 319 18.86 0.10 -3.67
C TYR A 319 19.52 1.24 -4.45
N ASP A 320 20.80 1.11 -4.78
CA ASP A 320 21.64 2.24 -5.22
C ASP A 320 21.42 2.66 -6.67
N SER A 321 21.09 1.72 -7.55
CA SER A 321 20.95 2.00 -8.99
C SER A 321 19.87 1.15 -9.61
N PHE A 322 18.94 1.80 -10.31
CA PHE A 322 17.89 1.12 -11.08
C PHE A 322 18.45 0.15 -12.11
N VAL A 323 19.44 0.59 -12.90
CA VAL A 323 19.94 -0.20 -14.04
C VAL A 323 20.85 -1.32 -13.57
N GLU A 324 21.77 -1.04 -12.65
CA GLU A 324 22.69 -2.07 -12.16
C GLU A 324 21.92 -3.16 -11.43
N GLU A 325 20.95 -2.81 -10.58
CA GLU A 325 20.15 -3.80 -9.86
C GLU A 325 19.27 -4.62 -10.79
N ALA A 326 18.64 -4.01 -11.81
CA ALA A 326 17.87 -4.73 -12.82
C ALA A 326 18.75 -5.67 -13.66
N LYS A 327 20.00 -5.28 -13.99
CA LYS A 327 20.91 -6.10 -14.79
C LYS A 327 21.45 -7.32 -14.04
N LYS A 328 21.60 -7.27 -12.71
CA LYS A 328 22.17 -8.38 -11.90
C LYS A 328 21.45 -9.72 -12.12
N ASN A 329 20.13 -9.70 -12.31
CA ASN A 329 19.31 -10.90 -12.44
C ASN A 329 18.59 -10.97 -13.80
N LEU A 330 19.07 -10.22 -14.80
CA LEU A 330 18.40 -10.09 -16.08
C LEU A 330 18.47 -11.40 -16.89
N THR A 331 17.34 -12.09 -17.02
CA THR A 331 17.23 -13.33 -17.78
C THR A 331 16.92 -13.10 -19.27
N HIS A 332 16.99 -14.18 -20.07
CA HIS A 332 16.56 -14.14 -21.47
C HIS A 332 15.08 -13.74 -21.60
N ASP A 333 14.22 -14.31 -20.76
CA ASP A 333 12.78 -14.04 -20.76
C ASP A 333 12.49 -12.59 -20.40
N GLN A 334 13.20 -12.04 -19.41
CA GLN A 334 13.07 -10.63 -19.05
C GLN A 334 13.53 -9.70 -20.17
N LYS A 335 14.58 -10.06 -20.93
CA LYS A 335 14.95 -9.30 -22.14
C LYS A 335 13.83 -9.34 -23.19
N ILE A 336 13.16 -10.47 -23.38
CA ILE A 336 11.99 -10.56 -24.28
C ILE A 336 10.86 -9.66 -23.78
N MET A 337 10.55 -9.69 -22.48
CA MET A 337 9.54 -8.80 -21.88
C MET A 337 9.86 -7.33 -22.16
N LEU A 338 11.09 -6.90 -21.90
CA LEU A 338 11.52 -5.51 -22.11
C LEU A 338 11.45 -5.07 -23.57
N ARG A 339 11.75 -5.95 -24.54
CA ARG A 339 11.70 -5.60 -25.97
C ARG A 339 10.32 -5.15 -26.42
N LYS A 340 9.24 -5.62 -25.77
CA LYS A 340 7.87 -5.16 -26.03
C LYS A 340 7.69 -3.66 -25.79
N LEU A 341 8.54 -3.07 -24.95
CA LEU A 341 8.47 -1.64 -24.61
C LEU A 341 9.26 -0.73 -25.56
N LEU A 342 10.03 -1.25 -26.51
CA LEU A 342 10.89 -0.43 -27.39
C LEU A 342 10.11 0.59 -28.23
N ASP A 343 8.89 0.22 -28.63
CA ASP A 343 7.97 1.06 -29.42
C ASP A 343 6.65 1.32 -28.67
N PHE A 344 6.62 1.08 -27.36
CA PHE A 344 5.40 1.21 -26.55
C PHE A 344 4.88 2.66 -26.54
N LYS A 345 3.56 2.80 -26.60
CA LYS A 345 2.83 4.06 -26.52
C LYS A 345 1.67 3.95 -25.54
N PHE A 346 1.48 4.97 -24.73
CA PHE A 346 0.39 5.00 -23.77
C PHE A 346 -0.97 5.13 -24.44
N LYS A 347 -1.95 4.39 -23.92
CA LYS A 347 -3.36 4.58 -24.24
C LYS A 347 -3.93 5.65 -23.31
N LYS A 348 -4.46 6.71 -23.89
CA LYS A 348 -5.14 7.77 -23.15
C LYS A 348 -6.41 7.24 -22.49
N HIS A 349 -6.68 7.73 -21.28
CA HIS A 349 -7.98 7.60 -20.65
C HIS A 349 -9.04 8.35 -21.49
N SER A 350 -10.30 7.92 -21.41
CA SER A 350 -11.39 8.55 -22.15
C SER A 350 -11.67 10.01 -21.76
N ARG A 351 -11.24 10.44 -20.56
CA ARG A 351 -11.57 11.76 -20.00
C ARG A 351 -10.42 12.53 -19.34
N TYR A 352 -9.45 11.82 -18.75
CA TYR A 352 -8.50 12.43 -17.81
C TYR A 352 -7.10 12.05 -18.26
N ASN A 353 -6.38 12.97 -18.89
CA ASN A 353 -5.10 12.66 -19.53
C ASN A 353 -4.01 13.65 -19.15
N LEU A 354 -2.77 13.15 -19.14
CA LEU A 354 -1.62 14.02 -19.25
C LEU A 354 -1.58 14.64 -20.66
N PRO A 355 -0.99 15.84 -20.80
CA PRO A 355 -0.73 16.43 -22.10
C PRO A 355 0.10 15.50 -23.01
N GLU A 356 -0.18 15.51 -24.32
CA GLU A 356 0.48 14.67 -25.31
C GLU A 356 2.01 14.77 -25.24
N ASN A 357 2.53 15.99 -25.19
CA ASN A 357 3.96 16.24 -25.12
C ASN A 357 4.60 15.61 -23.86
N ARG A 358 3.91 15.61 -22.72
CA ARG A 358 4.40 14.94 -21.50
C ARG A 358 4.41 13.43 -21.67
N LEU A 359 3.38 12.84 -22.27
CA LEU A 359 3.36 11.40 -22.55
C LEU A 359 4.51 11.00 -23.46
N SER A 360 4.74 11.73 -24.56
CA SER A 360 5.86 11.46 -25.46
C SER A 360 7.23 11.54 -24.77
N LEU A 361 7.43 12.52 -23.87
CA LEU A 361 8.65 12.62 -23.08
C LEU A 361 8.85 11.40 -22.16
N ILE A 362 7.80 10.94 -21.49
CA ILE A 362 7.85 9.76 -20.61
C ILE A 362 8.17 8.50 -21.44
N GLU A 363 7.49 8.31 -22.57
CA GLU A 363 7.74 7.19 -23.49
C GLU A 363 9.19 7.15 -23.97
N ASN A 364 9.75 8.30 -24.38
CA ASN A 364 11.16 8.39 -24.78
C ASN A 364 12.10 7.94 -23.65
N ARG A 365 11.83 8.35 -22.40
CA ARG A 365 12.65 7.93 -21.24
C ARG A 365 12.52 6.43 -20.96
N ILE A 366 11.33 5.86 -21.13
CA ILE A 366 11.10 4.40 -21.02
C ILE A 366 11.90 3.66 -22.10
N HIS A 367 11.81 4.11 -23.36
CA HIS A 367 12.53 3.48 -24.48
C HIS A 367 14.04 3.51 -24.25
N ASP A 368 14.57 4.65 -23.82
CA ASP A 368 15.99 4.81 -23.50
C ASP A 368 16.42 3.88 -22.36
N ARG A 369 15.63 3.80 -21.29
CA ARG A 369 15.88 2.91 -20.15
C ARG A 369 15.86 1.44 -20.55
N VAL A 370 14.93 1.05 -21.41
CA VAL A 370 14.82 -0.32 -21.94
C VAL A 370 16.05 -0.69 -22.77
N ARG A 371 16.49 0.20 -23.68
CA ARG A 371 17.73 0.00 -24.46
C ARG A 371 18.95 -0.14 -23.55
N GLU A 372 19.06 0.73 -22.55
CA GLU A 372 20.14 0.70 -21.58
C GLU A 372 20.20 -0.61 -20.79
N ILE A 373 19.06 -1.14 -20.35
CA ILE A 373 18.98 -2.40 -19.59
C ILE A 373 19.30 -3.61 -20.47
N ILE A 374 18.76 -3.69 -21.69
CA ILE A 374 18.96 -4.84 -22.59
C ILE A 374 20.43 -4.96 -23.03
N GLY A 375 21.09 -3.82 -23.28
CA GLY A 375 22.43 -3.75 -23.86
C GLY A 375 22.38 -3.65 -25.37
#